data_AF-A0A728LKL4-F1
#
_entry.id   AF-A0A728LKL4-F1
#
_cell.length_a   1.000
_cell.length_b   1.000
_cell.length_c   1.000
_cell.angle_alpha   90.00
_cell.angle_beta   90.00
_cell.angle_gamma   90.00
#
_symmetry.space_group_name_H-M   'P 1'
#
loop_
_entity.id
_entity.type
_entity.pdbx_description
1 polymer ?
#
loop_
_entity_poly.entity_id
_entity_poly.type
_entity_poly.pdbx_seq_one_letter_code
_entity_poly.pdbx_strand_id
1 'polypeptide(L)'
;MSQKENNNMDKYFYRASATDFNRMPGGPIAYWVNQNIFPAFDDHPKLSDIAAIKQGLATADNDRFLRLWFEVSKEKTSFSCKSRTEAAKSGSKWFPHSKGGEFRKWYGNREWMVNWENDGRELLDFRPRSVIRSPNLYFEECLSWTLISSSSTAFRYEPQGNIIGHKGPGVFRKENVIELMPFLNSKVANYILSILAPTIGFEVGQVSLLPIIHVNSDGISMLIDISKKDWDAYEISWDFSTLPLISASYRQPKLSDTYLQLSFHWSQTIQKMERLEEGNNRLFINAYGLQDELTPEVPLKEITLTCNPRYRYGINKTDEELKAIQQSHTLAELISYIIGCMMGRYSLDHEGLVYAHAGNEGFKKLVEGGVYASFPADSDGILPLTSEAWFKDDIAARVEEFVRTVWGNKHLEENLKFIADSLCLAAIQPVKKGGETSRETIRRYLSTQFFKDHLKTYKKRPIYWLFSSGKEKAFECLVYLHRYNETTLPRMRTEYVTPLLGQMDSRIERLRLQQNEAETAEAKRIGKEIDSLTKQLTELRSFDDQLKHYADMKIQLDLDDGVKVNYGKFGTLLAEVKAITGDKAE
;
A
#
# COMPACT_ATOMS: atom_id res chain seq x y z
N MET A 1 -7.95 -34.34 -45.02
CA MET A 1 -8.27 -32.91 -44.84
C MET A 1 -9.10 -32.47 -46.03
N SER A 2 -10.30 -31.99 -45.75
CA SER A 2 -11.33 -31.67 -46.74
C SER A 2 -10.98 -30.36 -47.45
N GLN A 3 -11.31 -30.19 -48.74
CA GLN A 3 -11.13 -28.94 -49.49
C GLN A 3 -11.78 -27.70 -48.83
N LYS A 4 -12.66 -27.89 -47.83
CA LYS A 4 -13.20 -26.79 -47.00
C LYS A 4 -12.20 -26.24 -45.96
N GLU A 5 -11.14 -26.95 -45.61
CA GLU A 5 -10.09 -26.46 -44.69
C GLU A 5 -9.08 -25.54 -45.40
N ASN A 6 -8.96 -25.61 -46.73
CA ASN A 6 -8.06 -24.75 -47.52
C ASN A 6 -8.55 -23.31 -47.69
N ASN A 7 -9.85 -23.03 -47.58
CA ASN A 7 -10.40 -21.67 -47.74
C ASN A 7 -10.12 -20.75 -46.53
N ASN A 8 -9.40 -21.22 -45.51
CA ASN A 8 -8.94 -20.41 -44.38
C ASN A 8 -7.41 -20.21 -44.37
N MET A 9 -6.66 -20.72 -45.36
CA MET A 9 -5.20 -20.48 -45.43
C MET A 9 -4.84 -19.05 -45.82
N ASP A 10 -5.70 -18.36 -46.58
CA ASP A 10 -5.50 -16.93 -46.92
C ASP A 10 -5.47 -16.05 -45.66
N LYS A 11 -6.13 -16.48 -44.57
CA LYS A 11 -6.15 -15.77 -43.29
C LYS A 11 -4.83 -15.82 -42.54
N TYR A 12 -3.92 -16.74 -42.92
CA TYR A 12 -2.59 -16.91 -42.33
C TYR A 12 -1.47 -16.57 -43.34
N PHE A 13 -1.81 -16.05 -44.51
CA PHE A 13 -0.86 -15.72 -45.56
C PHE A 13 -0.53 -14.22 -45.51
N TYR A 14 0.66 -13.90 -45.01
CA TYR A 14 1.17 -12.54 -44.93
C TYR A 14 2.18 -12.29 -46.05
N ARG A 15 2.02 -11.20 -46.80
CA ARG A 15 3.02 -10.69 -47.73
C ARG A 15 3.65 -9.44 -47.14
N ALA A 16 4.92 -9.53 -46.76
CA ALA A 16 5.74 -8.41 -46.32
C ALA A 16 6.96 -8.28 -47.24
N SER A 17 7.33 -7.07 -47.65
CA SER A 17 8.55 -6.85 -48.42
C SER A 17 9.76 -6.82 -47.49
N ALA A 18 10.90 -7.35 -47.94
CA ALA A 18 12.17 -7.20 -47.21
C ALA A 18 12.56 -5.72 -46.99
N THR A 19 12.09 -4.83 -47.86
CA THR A 19 12.25 -3.37 -47.69
C THR A 19 11.47 -2.82 -46.52
N ASP A 20 10.34 -3.44 -46.15
CA ASP A 20 9.47 -2.95 -45.07
C ASP A 20 10.12 -3.17 -43.70
N PHE A 21 10.84 -4.28 -43.51
CA PHE A 21 11.57 -4.53 -42.26
C PHE A 21 12.63 -3.47 -41.98
N ASN A 22 13.31 -2.95 -43.01
CA ASN A 22 14.34 -1.93 -42.86
C ASN A 22 13.79 -0.55 -42.47
N ARG A 23 12.48 -0.32 -42.60
CA ARG A 23 11.83 0.94 -42.19
C ARG A 23 11.66 1.02 -40.68
N MET A 24 11.63 -0.12 -39.98
CA MET A 24 11.59 -0.17 -38.53
C MET A 24 13.01 -0.21 -37.94
N PRO A 25 13.30 0.59 -36.89
CA PRO A 25 14.60 0.56 -36.23
C PRO A 25 14.95 -0.85 -35.72
N GLY A 26 16.15 -1.32 -36.07
CA GLY A 26 16.63 -2.66 -35.69
C GLY A 26 16.13 -3.81 -36.58
N GLY A 27 15.31 -3.53 -37.59
CA GLY A 27 14.87 -4.52 -38.58
C GLY A 27 14.08 -5.72 -38.04
N PRO A 28 13.11 -5.55 -37.12
CA PRO A 28 12.32 -6.69 -36.62
C PRO A 28 11.54 -7.35 -37.76
N ILE A 29 11.60 -8.69 -37.84
CA ILE A 29 10.85 -9.49 -38.82
C ILE A 29 9.40 -9.62 -38.34
N ALA A 30 8.63 -8.54 -38.48
CA ALA A 30 7.25 -8.44 -38.01
C ALA A 30 6.27 -8.52 -39.19
N TYR A 31 6.20 -9.69 -39.83
CA TYR A 31 5.43 -9.90 -41.06
C TYR A 31 3.91 -9.77 -40.90
N TRP A 32 3.41 -9.77 -39.65
CA TRP A 32 2.00 -9.61 -39.29
C TRP A 32 1.59 -8.14 -39.09
N VAL A 33 2.52 -7.20 -39.21
CA VAL A 33 2.30 -5.78 -38.91
C VAL A 33 1.62 -5.08 -40.08
N ASN A 34 0.62 -4.26 -39.76
CA ASN A 34 -0.11 -3.47 -40.75
C ASN A 34 0.81 -2.43 -41.41
N GLN A 35 0.70 -2.29 -42.73
CA GLN A 35 1.53 -1.35 -43.49
C GLN A 35 1.33 0.13 -43.08
N ASN A 36 0.19 0.46 -42.46
CA ASN A 36 -0.11 1.81 -41.99
C ASN A 36 0.80 2.28 -40.85
N ILE A 37 1.54 1.39 -40.17
CA ILE A 37 2.48 1.81 -39.13
C ILE A 37 3.78 2.39 -39.69
N PHE A 38 4.20 1.98 -40.89
CA PHE A 38 5.52 2.36 -41.40
C PHE A 38 5.66 3.87 -41.68
N PRO A 39 4.65 4.57 -42.23
CA PRO A 39 4.69 6.03 -42.32
C PRO A 39 4.97 6.72 -40.98
N ALA A 40 4.50 6.15 -39.86
CA ALA A 40 4.81 6.72 -38.55
C ALA A 40 6.32 6.71 -38.24
N PHE A 41 7.06 5.68 -38.67
CA PHE A 41 8.52 5.62 -38.49
C PHE A 41 9.31 6.47 -39.48
N ASP A 42 8.77 6.66 -40.68
CA ASP A 42 9.46 7.40 -41.75
C ASP A 42 9.24 8.92 -41.64
N ASP A 43 8.01 9.35 -41.32
CA ASP A 43 7.56 10.74 -41.47
C ASP A 43 7.53 11.52 -40.15
N HIS A 44 7.65 10.84 -39.00
CA HIS A 44 7.50 11.45 -37.68
C HIS A 44 8.73 11.27 -36.78
N PRO A 45 9.02 12.24 -35.90
CA PRO A 45 10.16 12.13 -34.99
C PRO A 45 9.98 10.97 -34.01
N LYS A 46 11.10 10.32 -33.66
CA LYS A 46 11.11 9.35 -32.56
C LYS A 46 11.12 10.08 -31.21
N LEU A 47 10.70 9.39 -30.15
CA LEU A 47 10.65 9.96 -28.80
C LEU A 47 11.98 10.57 -28.35
N SER A 48 13.11 9.96 -28.73
CA SER A 48 14.44 10.48 -28.40
C SER A 48 14.83 11.80 -29.07
N ASP A 49 14.10 12.23 -30.11
CA ASP A 49 14.36 13.52 -30.76
C ASP A 49 13.76 14.69 -29.96
N ILE A 50 12.72 14.43 -29.15
CA ILE A 50 11.97 15.46 -28.41
C ILE A 50 12.04 15.33 -26.88
N ALA A 51 12.52 14.19 -26.38
CA ALA A 51 12.64 13.91 -24.96
C ALA A 51 13.92 13.11 -24.64
N ALA A 52 14.44 13.30 -23.43
CA ALA A 52 15.53 12.48 -22.91
C ALA A 52 14.94 11.25 -22.20
N ILE A 53 15.20 10.06 -22.72
CA ILE A 53 14.84 8.79 -22.07
C ILE A 53 16.08 8.27 -21.35
N LYS A 54 16.01 8.14 -20.03
CA LYS A 54 17.19 7.87 -19.19
C LYS A 54 16.92 6.83 -18.11
N GLN A 55 17.93 5.99 -17.90
CA GLN A 55 18.02 5.11 -16.74
C GLN A 55 18.67 5.86 -15.57
N GLY A 56 18.23 5.52 -14.36
CA GLY A 56 18.68 6.14 -13.12
C GLY A 56 19.60 5.28 -12.27
N LEU A 57 19.53 5.52 -10.96
CA LEU A 57 20.37 4.92 -9.94
C LEU A 57 20.19 3.39 -9.83
N ALA A 58 21.31 2.66 -9.81
CA ALA A 58 21.36 1.29 -9.32
C ALA A 58 22.08 1.27 -7.97
N THR A 59 21.34 1.00 -6.90
CA THR A 59 21.87 0.98 -5.52
C THR A 59 22.77 -0.23 -5.25
N ALA A 60 22.56 -1.33 -5.98
CA ALA A 60 23.21 -2.65 -5.81
C ALA A 60 23.03 -3.33 -4.43
N ASP A 61 22.49 -2.62 -3.44
CA ASP A 61 22.07 -3.14 -2.16
C ASP A 61 20.78 -2.43 -1.71
N ASN A 62 19.64 -3.08 -1.90
CA ASN A 62 18.34 -2.49 -1.56
C ASN A 62 18.14 -2.38 -0.05
N ASP A 63 18.63 -3.35 0.73
CA ASP A 63 18.40 -3.37 2.18
C ASP A 63 19.28 -2.33 2.90
N ARG A 64 20.37 -1.89 2.28
CA ARG A 64 21.18 -0.77 2.76
C ARG A 64 20.61 0.60 2.37
N PHE A 65 20.25 0.78 1.10
CA PHE A 65 20.00 2.12 0.55
C PHE A 65 18.53 2.47 0.35
N LEU A 66 17.59 1.52 0.45
CA LEU A 66 16.17 1.76 0.19
C LEU A 66 15.29 1.46 1.40
N ARG A 67 14.28 2.31 1.60
CA ARG A 67 13.23 2.13 2.61
C ARG A 67 11.86 2.39 1.99
N LEU A 68 10.80 1.83 2.54
CA LEU A 68 9.46 2.37 2.33
C LEU A 68 9.31 3.63 3.18
N TRP A 69 8.56 4.62 2.69
CA TRP A 69 8.47 5.94 3.32
C TRP A 69 8.04 5.90 4.80
N PHE A 70 7.20 4.93 5.16
CA PHE A 70 6.67 4.79 6.52
C PHE A 70 7.65 4.13 7.50
N GLU A 71 8.78 3.59 7.02
CA GLU A 71 9.82 3.00 7.88
C GLU A 71 10.70 4.05 8.54
N VAL A 72 10.86 5.21 7.90
CA VAL A 72 11.84 6.25 8.26
C VAL A 72 11.17 7.46 8.91
N SER A 73 11.93 8.24 9.68
CA SER A 73 11.42 9.47 10.28
C SER A 73 11.03 10.49 9.22
N LYS A 74 9.86 11.12 9.39
CA LYS A 74 9.41 12.25 8.56
C LYS A 74 10.40 13.42 8.58
N GLU A 75 11.12 13.64 9.68
CA GLU A 75 12.10 14.75 9.82
C GLU A 75 13.35 14.55 8.98
N LYS A 76 13.77 13.28 8.78
CA LYS A 76 14.93 12.93 7.95
C LYS A 76 14.56 12.74 6.47
N THR A 77 13.32 13.02 6.09
CA THR A 77 12.79 12.77 4.74
C THR A 77 12.38 14.06 4.06
N SER A 78 12.76 14.24 2.80
CA SER A 78 12.30 15.35 1.96
C SER A 78 11.61 14.84 0.70
N PHE A 79 10.35 15.21 0.52
CA PHE A 79 9.48 14.67 -0.54
C PHE A 79 9.47 15.49 -1.84
N SER A 80 9.93 16.75 -1.81
CA SER A 80 9.64 17.73 -2.86
C SER A 80 10.81 18.66 -3.21
N CYS A 81 12.05 18.28 -2.87
CA CYS A 81 13.23 19.04 -3.28
C CYS A 81 13.27 19.21 -4.81
N LYS A 82 13.58 20.41 -5.29
CA LYS A 82 13.56 20.70 -6.74
C LYS A 82 14.92 20.50 -7.41
N SER A 83 15.98 20.28 -6.64
CA SER A 83 17.33 20.11 -7.17
C SER A 83 18.25 19.40 -6.17
N ARG A 84 19.39 18.91 -6.66
CA ARG A 84 20.46 18.37 -5.81
C ARG A 84 20.99 19.39 -4.80
N THR A 85 21.06 20.66 -5.19
CA THR A 85 21.51 21.74 -4.29
C THR A 85 20.54 21.95 -3.14
N GLU A 86 19.23 21.89 -3.42
CA GLU A 86 18.20 21.98 -2.38
C GLU A 86 18.21 20.74 -1.48
N ALA A 87 18.35 19.55 -2.06
CA ALA A 87 18.47 18.29 -1.31
C ALA A 87 19.69 18.29 -0.37
N ALA A 88 20.85 18.78 -0.82
CA ALA A 88 22.03 18.90 0.02
C ALA A 88 21.84 19.91 1.17
N LYS A 89 21.10 21.01 0.92
CA LYS A 89 20.78 22.03 1.93
C LYS A 89 19.74 21.56 2.95
N SER A 90 18.85 20.64 2.59
CA SER A 90 17.80 20.17 3.50
C SER A 90 18.36 19.36 4.67
N GLY A 91 19.57 18.80 4.53
CA GLY A 91 20.16 17.91 5.52
C GLY A 91 19.41 16.58 5.69
N SER A 92 18.45 16.30 4.80
CA SER A 92 17.66 15.08 4.83
C SER A 92 18.47 13.90 4.31
N LYS A 93 18.13 12.70 4.78
CA LYS A 93 18.75 11.46 4.36
C LYS A 93 17.94 10.77 3.27
N TRP A 94 16.61 10.79 3.40
CA TRP A 94 15.69 10.00 2.59
C TRP A 94 14.96 10.87 1.57
N PHE A 95 14.96 10.43 0.31
CA PHE A 95 14.32 11.12 -0.81
C PHE A 95 13.53 10.13 -1.69
N PRO A 96 12.41 10.54 -2.31
CA PRO A 96 11.62 9.69 -3.18
C PRO A 96 12.44 9.01 -4.28
N HIS A 97 12.14 7.74 -4.54
CA HIS A 97 12.86 6.91 -5.50
C HIS A 97 11.92 6.08 -6.39
N SER A 98 11.99 6.28 -7.71
CA SER A 98 11.25 5.43 -8.65
C SER A 98 11.93 4.07 -8.81
N LYS A 99 11.31 3.04 -8.24
CA LYS A 99 11.75 1.64 -8.34
C LYS A 99 10.94 0.81 -9.36
N GLY A 100 10.13 1.47 -10.17
CA GLY A 100 9.02 0.82 -10.89
C GLY A 100 7.91 0.43 -9.90
N GLY A 101 7.18 -0.63 -10.20
CA GLY A 101 6.11 -1.13 -9.33
C GLY A 101 5.08 -1.95 -10.10
N GLU A 102 3.93 -2.19 -9.47
CA GLU A 102 2.81 -2.89 -10.07
C GLU A 102 2.26 -2.14 -11.29
N PHE A 103 1.54 -2.85 -12.17
CA PHE A 103 0.93 -2.26 -13.35
C PHE A 103 -0.09 -1.20 -12.95
N ARG A 104 0.27 0.08 -13.11
CA ARG A 104 -0.57 1.22 -12.76
C ARG A 104 -0.27 2.40 -13.68
N LYS A 105 -1.31 2.97 -14.29
CA LYS A 105 -1.24 4.15 -15.14
C LYS A 105 -1.53 5.45 -14.40
N TRP A 106 -1.01 6.48 -15.05
CA TRP A 106 -1.07 7.92 -14.84
C TRP A 106 -0.39 8.44 -13.57
N TYR A 107 -0.59 7.82 -12.41
CA TYR A 107 0.07 8.24 -11.16
C TYR A 107 0.06 7.13 -10.09
N GLY A 108 1.09 7.07 -9.25
CA GLY A 108 1.18 6.17 -8.09
C GLY A 108 2.48 5.37 -8.05
N ASN A 109 2.53 4.29 -7.25
CA ASN A 109 3.75 3.51 -6.96
C ASN A 109 4.86 4.34 -6.27
N ARG A 110 4.47 5.44 -5.64
CA ARG A 110 5.36 6.36 -4.95
C ARG A 110 5.46 5.92 -3.49
N GLU A 111 6.29 4.92 -3.23
CA GLU A 111 6.42 4.30 -1.90
C GLU A 111 7.86 4.25 -1.38
N TRP A 112 8.84 4.23 -2.30
CA TRP A 112 10.24 4.00 -1.97
C TRP A 112 10.98 5.31 -1.73
N MET A 113 11.85 5.26 -0.74
CA MET A 113 12.86 6.26 -0.42
C MET A 113 14.24 5.69 -0.67
N VAL A 114 15.16 6.54 -1.11
CA VAL A 114 16.59 6.23 -1.23
C VAL A 114 17.41 7.12 -0.31
N ASN A 115 18.45 6.55 0.30
CA ASN A 115 19.46 7.34 0.99
C ASN A 115 20.25 8.15 -0.03
N TRP A 116 20.00 9.47 -0.07
CA TRP A 116 20.76 10.44 -0.85
C TRP A 116 21.39 11.52 0.04
N GLU A 117 21.63 11.19 1.31
CA GLU A 117 22.28 12.08 2.27
C GLU A 117 23.63 12.56 1.73
N ASN A 118 23.97 13.82 2.02
CA ASN A 118 25.22 14.43 1.59
C ASN A 118 25.47 14.25 0.09
N ASP A 119 24.42 14.43 -0.71
CA ASP A 119 24.42 14.27 -2.18
C ASP A 119 24.85 12.87 -2.63
N GLY A 120 24.34 11.85 -1.91
CA GLY A 120 24.58 10.45 -2.19
C GLY A 120 25.98 9.97 -1.85
N ARG A 121 26.66 10.59 -0.86
CA ARG A 121 28.06 10.26 -0.50
C ARG A 121 28.27 8.78 -0.26
N GLU A 122 27.40 8.14 0.51
CA GLU A 122 27.51 6.72 0.83
C GLU A 122 27.39 5.83 -0.42
N LEU A 123 26.50 6.19 -1.36
CA LEU A 123 26.38 5.51 -2.65
C LEU A 123 27.61 5.75 -3.54
N LEU A 124 28.18 6.97 -3.52
CA LEU A 124 29.39 7.30 -4.27
C LEU A 124 30.60 6.49 -3.78
N ASP A 125 30.70 6.29 -2.46
CA ASP A 125 31.76 5.51 -1.82
C ASP A 125 31.57 3.99 -2.00
N PHE A 126 30.34 3.52 -2.24
CA PHE A 126 30.04 2.11 -2.50
C PHE A 126 30.34 1.65 -3.95
N ARG A 127 30.86 2.54 -4.79
CA ARG A 127 31.29 2.19 -6.15
C ARG A 127 32.47 1.20 -6.14
N PRO A 128 32.60 0.35 -7.17
CA PRO A 128 31.80 0.28 -8.39
C PRO A 128 30.52 -0.57 -8.28
N ARG A 129 30.15 -1.04 -7.07
CA ARG A 129 28.93 -1.86 -6.90
C ARG A 129 27.68 -1.05 -7.22
N SER A 130 27.53 0.10 -6.59
CA SER A 130 26.51 1.08 -6.97
C SER A 130 26.84 1.69 -8.34
N VAL A 131 25.81 2.05 -9.09
CA VAL A 131 25.96 2.74 -10.39
C VAL A 131 25.06 3.97 -10.38
N ILE A 132 25.68 5.15 -10.31
CA ILE A 132 24.98 6.44 -10.36
C ILE A 132 24.93 6.89 -11.82
N ARG A 133 23.71 6.98 -12.37
CA ARG A 133 23.45 7.41 -13.76
C ARG A 133 22.50 8.60 -13.77
N SER A 134 22.70 9.48 -14.75
CA SER A 134 21.87 10.66 -14.99
C SER A 134 21.66 11.58 -13.77
N PRO A 135 22.68 11.84 -12.92
CA PRO A 135 22.50 12.65 -11.71
C PRO A 135 22.08 14.09 -12.00
N ASN A 136 22.31 14.59 -13.22
CA ASN A 136 21.85 15.89 -13.68
C ASN A 136 20.33 15.98 -13.89
N LEU A 137 19.61 14.87 -13.81
CA LEU A 137 18.14 14.80 -13.93
C LEU A 137 17.46 14.40 -12.61
N TYR A 138 18.22 14.24 -11.53
CA TYR A 138 17.63 13.93 -10.23
C TYR A 138 16.83 15.13 -9.74
N PHE A 139 15.68 14.85 -9.12
CA PHE A 139 14.70 15.81 -8.61
C PHE A 139 13.86 16.54 -9.68
N GLU A 140 14.16 16.34 -10.96
CA GLU A 140 13.34 16.83 -12.07
C GLU A 140 12.05 16.01 -12.20
N GLU A 141 10.98 16.64 -12.67
CA GLU A 141 9.76 15.92 -13.02
C GLU A 141 9.96 15.04 -14.26
N CYS A 142 9.29 13.90 -14.30
CA CYS A 142 9.41 12.97 -15.42
C CYS A 142 8.18 12.07 -15.57
N LEU A 143 8.16 11.30 -16.66
CA LEU A 143 7.29 10.13 -16.77
C LEU A 143 8.10 8.87 -16.50
N SER A 144 7.73 8.08 -15.50
CA SER A 144 8.40 6.84 -15.15
C SER A 144 7.54 5.62 -15.50
N TRP A 145 8.19 4.50 -15.82
CA TRP A 145 7.53 3.21 -16.05
C TRP A 145 8.28 2.07 -15.36
N THR A 146 7.64 0.92 -15.25
CA THR A 146 8.31 -0.30 -14.76
C THR A 146 9.04 -0.97 -15.92
N LEU A 147 10.36 -1.10 -15.82
CA LEU A 147 11.19 -1.65 -16.90
C LEU A 147 10.83 -3.09 -17.29
N ILE A 148 10.45 -3.92 -16.31
CA ILE A 148 10.04 -5.32 -16.53
C ILE A 148 8.55 -5.44 -16.25
N SER A 149 7.75 -5.79 -17.25
CA SER A 149 6.31 -6.00 -17.10
C SER A 149 5.85 -7.18 -17.96
N SER A 150 5.10 -8.09 -17.37
CA SER A 150 4.49 -9.24 -18.06
C SER A 150 3.16 -8.92 -18.75
N SER A 151 2.74 -7.65 -18.71
CA SER A 151 1.43 -7.20 -19.21
C SER A 151 1.62 -6.22 -20.36
N SER A 152 1.58 -4.93 -20.05
CA SER A 152 1.77 -3.83 -20.99
C SER A 152 2.62 -2.75 -20.32
N THR A 153 3.00 -1.73 -21.08
CA THR A 153 3.62 -0.54 -20.49
C THR A 153 2.60 0.30 -19.76
N ALA A 154 3.03 0.87 -18.65
CA ALA A 154 2.25 1.79 -17.85
C ALA A 154 3.17 2.90 -17.35
N PHE A 155 3.01 4.08 -17.96
CA PHE A 155 3.71 5.30 -17.62
C PHE A 155 2.92 6.06 -16.56
N ARG A 156 3.66 6.64 -15.61
CA ARG A 156 3.14 7.43 -14.50
C ARG A 156 3.89 8.74 -14.43
N TYR A 157 3.17 9.80 -14.11
CA TYR A 157 3.77 11.08 -13.79
C TYR A 157 4.46 11.00 -12.43
N GLU A 158 5.73 11.39 -12.41
CA GLU A 158 6.53 11.59 -11.22
C GLU A 158 6.81 13.10 -11.08
N PRO A 159 6.19 13.78 -10.10
CA PRO A 159 6.50 15.17 -9.80
C PRO A 159 7.95 15.39 -9.40
N GLN A 160 8.37 16.65 -9.36
CA GLN A 160 9.66 17.07 -8.79
C GLN A 160 9.86 16.51 -7.37
N GLY A 161 11.11 16.23 -7.01
CA GLY A 161 11.46 15.59 -5.73
C GLY A 161 12.00 14.16 -5.83
N ASN A 162 11.95 13.55 -7.01
CA ASN A 162 12.22 12.14 -7.18
C ASN A 162 13.59 11.82 -7.81
N ILE A 163 14.21 10.72 -7.38
CA ILE A 163 15.40 10.14 -7.98
C ILE A 163 15.02 8.87 -8.75
N ILE A 164 15.13 8.91 -10.08
CA ILE A 164 14.84 7.74 -10.92
C ILE A 164 15.81 6.59 -10.63
N GLY A 165 15.29 5.36 -10.71
CA GLY A 165 16.06 4.13 -10.52
C GLY A 165 16.31 3.37 -11.81
N HIS A 166 17.17 2.34 -11.74
CA HIS A 166 17.46 1.50 -12.89
C HIS A 166 16.28 0.63 -13.35
N LYS A 167 15.33 0.31 -12.44
CA LYS A 167 14.07 -0.40 -12.72
C LYS A 167 12.86 0.53 -12.89
N GLY A 168 13.05 1.82 -12.62
CA GLY A 168 12.08 2.89 -12.81
C GLY A 168 12.72 4.02 -13.61
N PRO A 169 13.10 3.78 -14.89
CA PRO A 169 13.65 4.82 -15.76
C PRO A 169 12.66 5.97 -15.97
N GLY A 170 13.14 7.08 -16.55
CA GLY A 170 12.36 8.30 -16.76
C GLY A 170 12.45 8.85 -18.18
N VAL A 171 11.34 9.42 -18.65
CA VAL A 171 11.25 10.30 -19.82
C VAL A 171 11.24 11.74 -19.32
N PHE A 172 12.12 12.59 -19.83
CA PHE A 172 12.26 14.00 -19.44
C PHE A 172 12.11 14.91 -20.66
N ARG A 173 11.34 15.98 -20.53
CA ARG A 173 11.16 17.00 -21.57
C ARG A 173 11.13 18.37 -20.90
N LYS A 174 11.87 19.34 -21.45
CA LYS A 174 12.08 20.67 -20.83
C LYS A 174 10.83 21.54 -20.77
N GLU A 175 9.94 21.41 -21.76
CA GLU A 175 8.74 22.24 -21.87
C GLU A 175 7.62 21.69 -20.98
N ASN A 176 7.07 20.54 -21.38
CA ASN A 176 6.01 19.86 -20.67
C ASN A 176 6.09 18.36 -20.96
N VAL A 177 6.49 17.59 -19.95
CA VAL A 177 6.62 16.13 -20.09
C VAL A 177 5.26 15.43 -20.13
N ILE A 178 4.23 16.01 -19.51
CA ILE A 178 2.89 15.41 -19.38
C ILE A 178 2.22 15.24 -20.76
N GLU A 179 2.52 16.10 -21.73
CA GLU A 179 2.02 16.01 -23.12
C GLU A 179 2.36 14.69 -23.82
N LEU A 180 3.42 14.00 -23.39
CA LEU A 180 3.82 12.72 -23.96
C LEU A 180 3.00 11.55 -23.39
N MET A 181 2.41 11.73 -22.21
CA MET A 181 1.75 10.66 -21.49
C MET A 181 0.51 10.07 -22.20
N PRO A 182 -0.36 10.86 -22.87
CA PRO A 182 -1.44 10.36 -23.70
C PRO A 182 -1.00 9.30 -24.70
N PHE A 183 0.07 9.57 -25.44
CA PHE A 183 0.62 8.63 -26.41
C PHE A 183 1.24 7.42 -25.72
N LEU A 184 2.11 7.63 -24.73
CA LEU A 184 2.86 6.55 -24.06
C LEU A 184 1.96 5.51 -23.37
N ASN A 185 0.77 5.91 -22.91
CA ASN A 185 -0.22 4.99 -22.31
C ASN A 185 -1.33 4.55 -23.29
N SER A 186 -1.23 4.89 -24.58
CA SER A 186 -2.20 4.47 -25.59
C SER A 186 -2.02 3.01 -26.00
N LYS A 187 -3.07 2.42 -26.58
CA LYS A 187 -2.96 1.11 -27.23
C LYS A 187 -1.98 1.10 -28.41
N VAL A 188 -1.82 2.23 -29.09
CA VAL A 188 -0.86 2.36 -30.21
C VAL A 188 0.58 2.22 -29.73
N ALA A 189 0.97 2.95 -28.67
CA ALA A 189 2.31 2.83 -28.12
C ALA A 189 2.60 1.41 -27.62
N ASN A 190 1.63 0.77 -26.95
CA ASN A 190 1.76 -0.63 -26.54
C ASN A 190 1.89 -1.60 -27.72
N TYR A 191 1.13 -1.38 -28.80
CA TYR A 191 1.24 -2.17 -30.02
C TYR A 191 2.63 -2.03 -30.65
N ILE A 192 3.14 -0.79 -30.79
CA ILE A 192 4.49 -0.55 -31.33
C ILE A 192 5.56 -1.17 -30.43
N LEU A 193 5.45 -1.01 -29.12
CA LEU A 193 6.40 -1.63 -28.18
C LEU A 193 6.35 -3.15 -28.23
N SER A 194 5.20 -3.78 -28.50
CA SER A 194 5.14 -5.24 -28.68
C SER A 194 5.93 -5.73 -29.90
N ILE A 195 6.15 -4.85 -30.89
CA ILE A 195 6.96 -5.12 -32.08
C ILE A 195 8.44 -4.87 -31.79
N LEU A 196 8.77 -3.73 -31.15
CA LEU A 196 10.15 -3.32 -30.87
C LEU A 196 10.77 -4.08 -29.67
N ALA A 197 9.94 -4.56 -28.75
CA ALA A 197 10.31 -5.26 -27.54
C ALA A 197 9.58 -6.61 -27.46
N PRO A 198 10.03 -7.64 -28.19
CA PRO A 198 9.37 -8.95 -28.21
C PRO A 198 9.54 -9.74 -26.89
N THR A 199 10.10 -9.13 -25.85
CA THR A 199 10.33 -9.72 -24.52
C THR A 199 9.60 -8.89 -23.46
N ILE A 200 9.58 -9.36 -22.21
CA ILE A 200 8.93 -8.66 -21.09
C ILE A 200 9.65 -7.37 -20.62
N GLY A 201 10.81 -7.05 -21.20
CA GLY A 201 11.60 -5.87 -20.87
C GLY A 201 11.29 -4.72 -21.81
N PHE A 202 10.85 -3.59 -21.26
CA PHE A 202 10.66 -2.32 -21.96
C PHE A 202 11.85 -1.40 -21.66
N GLU A 203 12.97 -1.68 -22.32
CA GLU A 203 14.23 -0.98 -22.09
C GLU A 203 14.19 0.45 -22.61
N VAL A 204 15.03 1.31 -22.03
CA VAL A 204 15.19 2.72 -22.45
C VAL A 204 15.44 2.83 -23.96
N GLY A 205 16.23 1.92 -24.53
CA GLY A 205 16.52 1.88 -25.96
C GLY A 205 15.27 1.68 -26.82
N GLN A 206 14.38 0.75 -26.44
CA GLN A 206 13.16 0.47 -27.20
C GLN A 206 12.15 1.60 -27.10
N VAL A 207 11.94 2.11 -25.88
CA VAL A 207 11.05 3.25 -25.65
C VAL A 207 11.52 4.48 -26.42
N SER A 208 12.84 4.67 -26.55
CA SER A 208 13.42 5.81 -27.28
C SER A 208 13.13 5.84 -28.79
N LEU A 209 12.68 4.72 -29.36
CA LEU A 209 12.42 4.51 -30.78
C LEU A 209 10.95 4.69 -31.15
N LEU A 210 10.07 4.96 -30.18
CA LEU A 210 8.65 5.15 -30.46
C LEU A 210 8.44 6.37 -31.39
N PRO A 211 7.80 6.21 -32.54
CA PRO A 211 7.45 7.32 -33.42
C PRO A 211 6.28 8.11 -32.83
N ILE A 212 6.36 9.45 -32.85
CA ILE A 212 5.38 10.32 -32.20
C ILE A 212 4.65 11.18 -33.21
N ILE A 213 3.35 10.91 -33.36
CA ILE A 213 2.40 11.82 -34.00
C ILE A 213 1.83 12.72 -32.90
N HIS A 214 1.98 14.03 -33.07
CA HIS A 214 1.41 14.99 -32.13
C HIS A 214 -0.11 15.00 -32.27
N VAL A 215 -0.81 14.68 -31.18
CA VAL A 215 -2.27 14.64 -31.10
C VAL A 215 -2.68 15.41 -29.86
N ASN A 216 -3.56 16.40 -30.02
CA ASN A 216 -4.08 17.12 -28.86
C ASN A 216 -5.10 16.22 -28.11
N SER A 217 -4.83 15.95 -26.84
CA SER A 217 -5.66 15.12 -25.97
C SER A 217 -6.02 15.91 -24.72
N ASP A 218 -7.23 16.48 -24.71
CA ASP A 218 -7.71 17.38 -23.65
C ASP A 218 -7.98 16.64 -22.30
N GLY A 219 -7.90 15.31 -22.28
CA GLY A 219 -8.25 14.47 -21.12
C GLY A 219 -7.12 14.20 -20.12
N ILE A 220 -5.87 14.57 -20.44
CA ILE A 220 -4.70 14.10 -19.68
C ILE A 220 -4.64 14.59 -18.23
N SER A 221 -4.94 15.88 -17.99
CA SER A 221 -4.97 16.43 -16.63
C SER A 221 -5.95 15.65 -15.76
N MET A 222 -7.13 15.36 -16.32
CA MET A 222 -8.19 14.64 -15.62
C MET A 222 -7.79 13.19 -15.31
N LEU A 223 -7.11 12.50 -16.22
CA LEU A 223 -6.59 11.14 -16.00
C LEU A 223 -5.59 11.11 -14.84
N ILE A 224 -4.64 12.05 -14.83
CA ILE A 224 -3.64 12.17 -13.75
C ILE A 224 -4.32 12.50 -12.42
N ASP A 225 -5.23 13.48 -12.42
CA ASP A 225 -5.92 13.93 -11.21
C ASP A 225 -6.78 12.82 -10.58
N ILE A 226 -7.50 12.03 -11.41
CA ILE A 226 -8.27 10.88 -10.93
C ILE A 226 -7.33 9.84 -10.31
N SER A 227 -6.26 9.45 -11.01
CA SER A 227 -5.30 8.46 -10.51
C SER A 227 -4.55 8.92 -9.27
N LYS A 228 -4.27 10.22 -9.15
CA LYS A 228 -3.64 10.82 -7.97
C LYS A 228 -4.58 10.81 -6.77
N LYS A 229 -5.82 11.30 -6.93
CA LYS A 229 -6.82 11.26 -5.84
C LYS A 229 -7.11 9.84 -5.38
N ASP A 230 -7.16 8.87 -6.30
CA ASP A 230 -7.31 7.47 -5.95
C ASP A 230 -6.08 6.92 -5.20
N TRP A 231 -4.86 7.29 -5.58
CA TRP A 231 -3.64 6.89 -4.84
C TRP A 231 -3.59 7.48 -3.43
N ASP A 232 -3.89 8.78 -3.32
CA ASP A 232 -3.84 9.55 -2.08
C ASP A 232 -5.04 9.26 -1.15
N ALA A 233 -6.01 8.44 -1.57
CA ALA A 233 -7.12 7.99 -0.73
C ALA A 233 -6.76 6.81 0.20
N TYR A 234 -5.54 6.28 0.13
CA TYR A 234 -5.11 5.10 0.91
C TYR A 234 -3.83 5.39 1.73
N GLU A 235 -3.73 4.80 2.92
CA GLU A 235 -2.65 5.03 3.90
C GLU A 235 -1.22 4.70 3.41
N ILE A 236 -1.08 4.05 2.25
CA ILE A 236 0.20 3.75 1.61
C ILE A 236 0.77 4.96 0.85
N SER A 237 -0.03 5.99 0.59
CA SER A 237 0.47 7.27 0.08
C SER A 237 0.94 8.13 1.24
N TRP A 238 2.10 8.78 1.10
CA TRP A 238 2.55 9.79 2.06
C TRP A 238 1.72 11.08 1.99
N ASP A 239 0.96 11.28 0.91
CA ASP A 239 0.01 12.39 0.73
C ASP A 239 -1.41 12.01 1.20
N PHE A 240 -1.59 10.84 1.85
CA PHE A 240 -2.87 10.43 2.41
C PHE A 240 -3.39 11.44 3.42
N SER A 241 -4.56 12.02 3.16
CA SER A 241 -5.15 13.08 3.99
C SER A 241 -6.15 12.53 5.01
N THR A 242 -7.17 11.80 4.56
CA THR A 242 -8.22 11.25 5.40
C THR A 242 -8.87 10.04 4.74
N LEU A 243 -9.49 9.17 5.53
CA LEU A 243 -10.20 8.01 5.01
C LEU A 243 -11.51 8.47 4.34
N PRO A 244 -11.79 8.09 3.08
CA PRO A 244 -13.00 8.53 2.37
C PRO A 244 -14.32 8.24 3.11
N LEU A 245 -14.39 7.17 3.89
CA LEU A 245 -15.57 6.82 4.70
C LEU A 245 -15.91 7.86 5.78
N ILE A 246 -14.95 8.66 6.26
CA ILE A 246 -15.20 9.68 7.27
C ILE A 246 -15.21 11.10 6.70
N SER A 247 -14.80 11.24 5.44
CA SER A 247 -14.79 12.54 4.76
C SER A 247 -16.18 13.15 4.71
N ALA A 248 -16.27 14.44 5.00
CA ALA A 248 -17.51 15.20 4.96
C ALA A 248 -18.21 15.14 3.59
N SER A 249 -17.47 14.86 2.51
CA SER A 249 -18.03 14.73 1.16
C SER A 249 -18.97 13.53 0.98
N TYR A 250 -18.79 12.47 1.78
CA TYR A 250 -19.57 11.22 1.65
C TYR A 250 -20.30 10.82 2.94
N ARG A 251 -19.90 11.39 4.08
CA ARG A 251 -20.41 10.99 5.39
C ARG A 251 -21.92 11.20 5.51
N GLN A 252 -22.63 10.11 5.78
CA GLN A 252 -24.04 10.06 6.13
C GLN A 252 -24.20 9.66 7.61
N PRO A 253 -25.38 9.85 8.24
CA PRO A 253 -25.61 9.43 9.63
C PRO A 253 -25.41 7.93 9.87
N LYS A 254 -25.72 7.09 8.87
CA LYS A 254 -25.43 5.65 8.88
C LYS A 254 -24.19 5.36 8.04
N LEU A 255 -23.32 4.50 8.57
CA LEU A 255 -22.11 4.05 7.88
C LEU A 255 -22.44 3.23 6.63
N SER A 256 -23.54 2.46 6.64
CA SER A 256 -24.03 1.73 5.46
C SER A 256 -24.33 2.69 4.29
N ASP A 257 -25.00 3.80 4.58
CA ASP A 257 -25.40 4.77 3.57
C ASP A 257 -24.18 5.54 3.05
N THR A 258 -23.22 5.82 3.94
CA THR A 258 -21.91 6.38 3.59
C THR A 258 -21.16 5.47 2.61
N TYR A 259 -21.11 4.17 2.91
CA TYR A 259 -20.48 3.18 2.03
C TYR A 259 -21.18 3.09 0.67
N LEU A 260 -22.51 3.09 0.63
CA LEU A 260 -23.27 3.07 -0.63
C LEU A 260 -23.00 4.31 -1.49
N GLN A 261 -22.98 5.50 -0.87
CA GLN A 261 -22.64 6.74 -1.57
C GLN A 261 -21.21 6.71 -2.13
N LEU A 262 -20.26 6.23 -1.34
CA LEU A 262 -18.86 6.09 -1.74
C LEU A 262 -18.69 5.07 -2.88
N SER A 263 -19.35 3.91 -2.81
CA SER A 263 -19.35 2.88 -3.84
C SER A 263 -19.93 3.39 -5.17
N PHE A 264 -21.01 4.18 -5.09
CA PHE A 264 -21.57 4.86 -6.25
C PHE A 264 -20.57 5.86 -6.87
N HIS A 265 -19.91 6.68 -6.04
CA HIS A 265 -18.89 7.61 -6.49
C HIS A 265 -17.69 6.92 -7.16
N TRP A 266 -17.22 5.80 -6.60
CA TRP A 266 -16.17 4.99 -7.23
C TRP A 266 -16.60 4.46 -8.58
N SER A 267 -17.83 3.96 -8.70
CA SER A 267 -18.37 3.48 -9.98
C SER A 267 -18.39 4.58 -11.04
N GLN A 268 -18.79 5.80 -10.68
CA GLN A 268 -18.73 6.96 -11.58
C GLN A 268 -17.30 7.34 -11.97
N THR A 269 -16.37 7.27 -11.01
CA THR A 269 -14.95 7.58 -11.23
C THR A 269 -14.31 6.58 -12.19
N ILE A 270 -14.61 5.29 -12.04
CA ILE A 270 -14.13 4.21 -12.91
C ILE A 270 -14.66 4.41 -14.34
N GLN A 271 -15.96 4.65 -14.51
CA GLN A 271 -16.56 4.90 -15.83
C GLN A 271 -16.00 6.16 -16.48
N LYS A 272 -15.74 7.21 -15.69
CA LYS A 272 -15.12 8.44 -16.20
C LYS A 272 -13.70 8.16 -16.69
N MET A 273 -12.92 7.41 -15.92
CA MET A 273 -11.57 6.99 -16.29
C MET A 273 -11.58 6.17 -17.58
N GLU A 274 -12.45 5.17 -17.68
CA GLU A 274 -12.64 4.33 -18.85
C GLU A 274 -12.92 5.16 -20.11
N ARG A 275 -13.92 6.05 -20.07
CA ARG A 275 -14.25 6.93 -21.21
C ARG A 275 -13.08 7.82 -21.63
N LEU A 276 -12.30 8.33 -20.68
CA LEU A 276 -11.14 9.16 -20.98
C LEU A 276 -10.02 8.34 -21.65
N GLU A 277 -9.76 7.12 -21.17
CA GLU A 277 -8.77 6.23 -21.78
C GLU A 277 -9.21 5.75 -23.17
N GLU A 278 -10.48 5.42 -23.36
CA GLU A 278 -11.05 5.03 -24.66
C GLU A 278 -11.04 6.19 -25.65
N GLY A 279 -11.38 7.40 -25.20
CA GLY A 279 -11.26 8.62 -26.00
C GLY A 279 -9.81 8.85 -26.45
N ASN A 280 -8.86 8.73 -25.52
CA ASN A 280 -7.44 8.83 -25.82
C ASN A 280 -6.99 7.78 -26.84
N ASN A 281 -7.38 6.51 -26.65
CA ASN A 281 -7.05 5.45 -27.60
C ASN A 281 -7.62 5.72 -28.99
N ARG A 282 -8.87 6.18 -29.08
CA ARG A 282 -9.51 6.50 -30.36
C ARG A 282 -8.76 7.58 -31.14
N LEU A 283 -8.28 8.61 -30.45
CA LEU A 283 -7.50 9.69 -31.06
C LEU A 283 -6.20 9.15 -31.68
N PHE A 284 -5.43 8.35 -30.93
CA PHE A 284 -4.17 7.79 -31.43
C PHE A 284 -4.37 6.71 -32.49
N ILE A 285 -5.36 5.82 -32.33
CA ILE A 285 -5.68 4.80 -33.34
C ILE A 285 -6.00 5.47 -34.67
N ASN A 286 -6.77 6.57 -34.64
CA ASN A 286 -7.08 7.33 -35.85
C ASN A 286 -5.86 8.02 -36.46
N ALA A 287 -5.03 8.65 -35.62
CA ALA A 287 -3.84 9.37 -36.08
C ALA A 287 -2.81 8.44 -36.77
N TYR A 288 -2.72 7.19 -36.33
CA TYR A 288 -1.79 6.18 -36.88
C TYR A 288 -2.44 5.29 -37.97
N GLY A 289 -3.72 5.47 -38.28
CA GLY A 289 -4.41 4.67 -39.30
C GLY A 289 -4.55 3.18 -38.93
N LEU A 290 -4.74 2.86 -37.64
CA LEU A 290 -4.75 1.48 -37.11
C LEU A 290 -6.17 1.00 -36.74
N GLN A 291 -7.22 1.57 -37.31
CA GLN A 291 -8.61 1.25 -36.97
C GLN A 291 -8.97 -0.22 -37.26
N ASP A 292 -8.31 -0.84 -38.25
CA ASP A 292 -8.51 -2.24 -38.61
C ASP A 292 -7.77 -3.22 -37.67
N GLU A 293 -6.81 -2.73 -36.88
CA GLU A 293 -5.95 -3.52 -35.99
C GLU A 293 -6.34 -3.38 -34.52
N LEU A 294 -6.75 -2.17 -34.13
CA LEU A 294 -6.93 -1.78 -32.73
C LEU A 294 -8.32 -1.18 -32.53
N THR A 295 -8.93 -1.57 -31.43
CA THR A 295 -10.18 -0.98 -30.97
C THR A 295 -9.93 -0.07 -29.76
N PRO A 296 -10.67 1.04 -29.59
CA PRO A 296 -10.42 1.98 -28.50
C PRO A 296 -10.79 1.47 -27.11
N GLU A 297 -11.68 0.47 -27.02
CA GLU A 297 -12.33 0.01 -25.78
C GLU A 297 -11.33 -0.50 -24.75
N VAL A 298 -11.50 -0.12 -23.48
CA VAL A 298 -10.60 -0.53 -22.40
C VAL A 298 -11.34 -1.44 -21.44
N PRO A 299 -10.94 -2.72 -21.28
CA PRO A 299 -11.55 -3.59 -20.30
C PRO A 299 -11.46 -3.01 -18.87
N LEU A 300 -12.53 -3.10 -18.08
CA LEU A 300 -12.54 -2.60 -16.69
C LEU A 300 -11.37 -3.10 -15.83
N LYS A 301 -10.84 -4.31 -16.09
CA LYS A 301 -9.66 -4.85 -15.38
C LYS A 301 -8.37 -4.07 -15.63
N GLU A 302 -8.30 -3.30 -16.71
CA GLU A 302 -7.16 -2.47 -17.12
C GLU A 302 -7.28 -1.02 -16.64
N ILE A 303 -8.42 -0.65 -16.05
CA ILE A 303 -8.61 0.65 -15.39
C ILE A 303 -7.95 0.61 -14.01
N THR A 304 -6.73 1.13 -13.94
CA THR A 304 -5.81 0.96 -12.80
C THR A 304 -6.08 1.92 -11.64
N LEU A 305 -7.29 1.88 -11.09
CA LEU A 305 -7.67 2.60 -9.87
C LEU A 305 -7.81 1.59 -8.71
N THR A 306 -7.29 1.91 -7.54
CA THR A 306 -7.40 1.08 -6.34
C THR A 306 -8.86 0.89 -5.93
N CYS A 307 -9.72 1.89 -6.15
CA CYS A 307 -11.16 1.77 -5.92
C CYS A 307 -11.87 0.84 -6.91
N ASN A 308 -11.21 0.38 -7.99
CA ASN A 308 -11.78 -0.56 -8.96
C ASN A 308 -11.59 -2.01 -8.52
N PRO A 309 -12.68 -2.74 -8.16
CA PRO A 309 -12.57 -4.12 -7.68
C PRO A 309 -11.99 -5.08 -8.71
N ARG A 310 -12.30 -4.89 -10.00
CA ARG A 310 -11.84 -5.76 -11.10
C ARG A 310 -10.32 -5.69 -11.27
N TYR A 311 -9.74 -4.51 -11.08
CA TYR A 311 -8.30 -4.30 -11.07
C TYR A 311 -7.66 -4.78 -9.75
N ARG A 312 -8.22 -4.40 -8.60
CA ARG A 312 -7.62 -4.66 -7.29
C ARG A 312 -7.67 -6.13 -6.84
N TYR A 313 -8.72 -6.88 -7.17
CA TYR A 313 -8.96 -8.24 -6.64
C TYR A 313 -8.93 -9.35 -7.70
N GLY A 314 -8.75 -8.98 -8.97
CA GLY A 314 -8.59 -9.89 -10.10
C GLY A 314 -9.91 -10.30 -10.79
N ILE A 315 -9.77 -10.96 -11.94
CA ILE A 315 -10.84 -11.17 -12.92
C ILE A 315 -11.68 -12.44 -12.73
N ASN A 316 -11.21 -13.40 -11.92
CA ASN A 316 -11.84 -14.72 -11.77
C ASN A 316 -12.97 -14.74 -10.73
N LYS A 317 -13.61 -13.59 -10.47
CA LYS A 317 -14.65 -13.43 -9.45
C LYS A 317 -15.91 -12.80 -10.05
N THR A 318 -17.07 -13.15 -9.52
CA THR A 318 -18.35 -12.52 -9.91
C THR A 318 -18.43 -11.09 -9.40
N ASP A 319 -19.36 -10.29 -9.93
CA ASP A 319 -19.55 -8.92 -9.45
C ASP A 319 -20.03 -8.88 -7.99
N GLU A 320 -20.82 -9.86 -7.56
CA GLU A 320 -21.26 -10.01 -6.16
C GLU A 320 -20.08 -10.30 -5.24
N GLU A 321 -19.20 -11.23 -5.62
CA GLU A 321 -17.98 -11.56 -4.85
C GLU A 321 -17.05 -10.35 -4.75
N LEU A 322 -16.86 -9.61 -5.84
CA LEU A 322 -16.03 -8.41 -5.86
C LEU A 322 -16.59 -7.30 -4.98
N LYS A 323 -17.92 -7.08 -4.99
CA LYS A 323 -18.59 -6.14 -4.09
C LYS A 323 -18.42 -6.54 -2.62
N ALA A 324 -18.57 -7.83 -2.31
CA ALA A 324 -18.41 -8.35 -0.96
C ALA A 324 -16.97 -8.16 -0.44
N ILE A 325 -15.96 -8.46 -1.27
CA ILE A 325 -14.54 -8.24 -0.94
C ILE A 325 -14.24 -6.74 -0.80
N GLN A 326 -14.74 -5.90 -1.71
CA GLN A 326 -14.56 -4.46 -1.63
C GLN A 326 -15.12 -3.90 -0.33
N GLN A 327 -16.35 -4.27 0.04
CA GLN A 327 -16.96 -3.85 1.29
C GLN A 327 -16.12 -4.29 2.48
N SER A 328 -15.78 -5.59 2.55
CA SER A 328 -15.00 -6.14 3.65
C SER A 328 -13.67 -5.42 3.86
N HIS A 329 -12.90 -5.21 2.78
CA HIS A 329 -11.63 -4.51 2.85
C HIS A 329 -11.78 -3.03 3.18
N THR A 330 -12.83 -2.36 2.69
CA THR A 330 -13.08 -0.94 3.05
C THR A 330 -13.31 -0.79 4.55
N LEU A 331 -14.01 -1.74 5.19
CA LEU A 331 -14.22 -1.72 6.63
C LEU A 331 -12.99 -2.20 7.43
N ALA A 332 -12.14 -3.05 6.86
CA ALA A 332 -10.82 -3.35 7.42
C ALA A 332 -9.88 -2.12 7.37
N GLU A 333 -9.90 -1.36 6.27
CA GLU A 333 -9.19 -0.08 6.11
C GLU A 333 -9.70 0.97 7.12
N LEU A 334 -11.01 1.00 7.40
CA LEU A 334 -11.56 1.80 8.49
C LEU A 334 -10.92 1.44 9.84
N ILE A 335 -10.84 0.15 10.19
CA ILE A 335 -10.23 -0.27 11.45
C ILE A 335 -8.74 0.09 11.51
N SER A 336 -8.00 -0.06 10.40
CA SER A 336 -6.61 0.39 10.29
C SER A 336 -6.48 1.89 10.58
N TYR A 337 -7.34 2.72 9.98
CA TYR A 337 -7.32 4.16 10.18
C TYR A 337 -7.67 4.53 11.63
N ILE A 338 -8.66 3.86 12.23
CA ILE A 338 -9.02 4.05 13.65
C ILE A 338 -7.82 3.75 14.54
N ILE A 339 -7.13 2.62 14.33
CA ILE A 339 -5.92 2.28 15.10
C ILE A 339 -4.82 3.32 14.85
N GLY A 340 -4.70 3.85 13.63
CA GLY A 340 -3.82 4.98 13.35
C GLY A 340 -4.15 6.24 14.14
N CYS A 341 -5.43 6.54 14.36
CA CYS A 341 -5.88 7.62 15.24
C CYS A 341 -5.56 7.33 16.71
N MET A 342 -5.81 6.09 17.17
CA MET A 342 -5.45 5.66 18.53
C MET A 342 -3.94 5.79 18.77
N MET A 343 -3.12 5.44 17.79
CA MET A 343 -1.66 5.57 17.89
C MET A 343 -1.17 7.03 17.75
N GLY A 344 -2.03 7.95 17.33
CA GLY A 344 -1.71 9.35 17.06
C GLY A 344 -1.03 9.58 15.71
N ARG A 345 -0.93 8.55 14.85
CA ARG A 345 -0.42 8.68 13.48
C ARG A 345 -1.30 9.62 12.65
N TYR A 346 -2.61 9.54 12.86
CA TYR A 346 -3.63 10.43 12.28
C TYR A 346 -4.46 11.10 13.36
N SER A 347 -5.26 12.09 12.99
CA SER A 347 -6.25 12.71 13.86
C SER A 347 -7.55 12.99 13.10
N LEU A 348 -8.66 13.05 13.82
CA LEU A 348 -9.92 13.59 13.29
C LEU A 348 -9.89 15.12 13.15
N ASP A 349 -8.99 15.78 13.87
CA ASP A 349 -8.90 17.25 13.93
C ASP A 349 -7.88 17.83 12.94
N HIS A 350 -7.08 16.98 12.28
CA HIS A 350 -6.03 17.39 11.35
C HIS A 350 -5.98 16.46 10.13
N GLU A 351 -5.89 17.06 8.95
CA GLU A 351 -5.69 16.31 7.71
C GLU A 351 -4.23 15.84 7.58
N GLY A 352 -4.06 14.61 7.10
CA GLY A 352 -2.78 14.05 6.77
C GLY A 352 -2.05 13.37 7.92
N LEU A 353 -0.83 12.94 7.63
CA LEU A 353 0.06 12.30 8.59
C LEU A 353 0.50 13.29 9.67
N VAL A 354 0.05 13.05 10.91
CA VAL A 354 0.30 13.89 12.07
C VAL A 354 1.63 13.54 12.72
N TYR A 355 1.80 12.29 13.17
CA TYR A 355 2.99 11.85 13.90
C TYR A 355 3.68 10.67 13.21
N ALA A 356 4.95 10.85 12.87
CA ALA A 356 5.86 9.83 12.30
C ALA A 356 7.32 10.21 12.57
N HIS A 357 7.61 10.59 13.82
CA HIS A 357 8.95 10.91 14.32
C HIS A 357 9.53 9.71 15.10
N ALA A 358 10.79 9.74 15.48
CA ALA A 358 11.40 8.68 16.29
C ALA A 358 11.13 8.89 17.79
N GLY A 359 11.05 7.81 18.56
CA GLY A 359 11.19 7.87 20.03
C GLY A 359 10.04 8.50 20.81
N ASN A 360 8.86 8.71 20.21
CA ASN A 360 7.77 9.51 20.80
C ASN A 360 8.13 11.00 21.04
N GLU A 361 9.17 11.52 20.39
CA GLU A 361 9.66 12.88 20.60
C GLU A 361 8.65 13.94 20.11
N GLY A 362 8.43 14.97 20.92
CA GLY A 362 7.47 16.04 20.58
C GLY A 362 5.99 15.64 20.65
N PHE A 363 5.65 14.36 20.80
CA PHE A 363 4.27 13.87 20.84
C PHE A 363 3.42 14.57 21.90
N LYS A 364 3.96 14.75 23.11
CA LYS A 364 3.28 15.45 24.21
C LYS A 364 2.86 16.88 23.82
N LYS A 365 3.67 17.61 23.05
CA LYS A 365 3.33 18.97 22.59
C LYS A 365 2.16 18.95 21.61
N LEU A 366 2.04 17.92 20.77
CA LEU A 366 0.90 17.76 19.87
C LEU A 366 -0.39 17.53 20.67
N VAL A 367 -0.34 16.66 21.69
CA VAL A 367 -1.47 16.40 22.58
C VAL A 367 -1.89 17.68 23.32
N GLU A 368 -0.95 18.40 23.93
CA GLU A 368 -1.21 19.67 24.65
C GLU A 368 -1.70 20.78 23.71
N GLY A 369 -1.31 20.75 22.44
CA GLY A 369 -1.77 21.66 21.39
C GLY A 369 -3.18 21.36 20.86
N GLY A 370 -3.85 20.32 21.37
CA GLY A 370 -5.22 19.97 20.96
C GLY A 370 -5.29 19.23 19.62
N VAL A 371 -4.19 18.66 19.14
CA VAL A 371 -4.14 17.95 17.84
C VAL A 371 -5.05 16.72 17.81
N TYR A 372 -5.36 16.12 18.96
CA TYR A 372 -6.19 14.92 19.10
C TYR A 372 -7.43 15.17 19.98
N ALA A 373 -8.02 16.36 19.91
CA ALA A 373 -9.11 16.77 20.80
C ALA A 373 -10.40 15.96 20.63
N SER A 374 -10.81 15.65 19.40
CA SER A 374 -12.06 14.94 19.12
C SER A 374 -11.99 13.45 19.45
N PHE A 375 -10.82 12.83 19.24
CA PHE A 375 -10.56 11.44 19.59
C PHE A 375 -9.11 11.33 20.10
N PRO A 376 -8.92 11.31 21.44
CA PRO A 376 -7.60 11.34 22.05
C PRO A 376 -6.71 10.20 21.57
N ALA A 377 -5.48 10.49 21.18
CA ALA A 377 -4.50 9.43 20.96
C ALA A 377 -4.14 8.77 22.30
N ASP A 378 -3.71 7.51 22.21
CA ASP A 378 -3.27 6.72 23.36
C ASP A 378 -2.09 7.36 24.08
N SER A 379 -2.09 7.34 25.41
CA SER A 379 -1.14 8.11 26.20
C SER A 379 0.27 7.52 26.15
N ASP A 380 0.42 6.20 26.07
CA ASP A 380 1.73 5.53 26.10
C ASP A 380 2.05 4.79 24.79
N GLY A 381 1.07 4.66 23.89
CA GLY A 381 1.24 4.04 22.58
C GLY A 381 1.25 2.51 22.65
N ILE A 382 0.73 1.93 23.73
CA ILE A 382 0.57 0.49 23.94
C ILE A 382 -0.92 0.18 23.91
N LEU A 383 -1.38 -0.46 22.84
CA LEU A 383 -2.80 -0.76 22.66
C LEU A 383 -3.07 -2.26 22.87
N PRO A 384 -3.72 -2.67 23.98
CA PRO A 384 -4.06 -4.07 24.22
C PRO A 384 -4.97 -4.65 23.13
N LEU A 385 -4.62 -5.84 22.65
CA LEU A 385 -5.29 -6.59 21.60
C LEU A 385 -5.75 -7.96 22.13
N THR A 386 -6.55 -7.98 23.18
CA THR A 386 -6.96 -9.22 23.86
C THR A 386 -8.27 -9.80 23.31
N SER A 387 -8.35 -11.13 23.29
CA SER A 387 -9.56 -11.88 22.90
C SER A 387 -10.72 -11.70 23.87
N GLU A 388 -10.44 -11.32 25.11
CA GLU A 388 -11.41 -10.94 26.14
C GLU A 388 -11.17 -9.50 26.61
N ALA A 389 -12.20 -8.86 27.17
CA ALA A 389 -12.14 -7.48 27.65
C ALA A 389 -11.50 -7.39 29.05
N TRP A 390 -10.17 -7.53 29.11
CA TRP A 390 -9.40 -7.37 30.34
C TRP A 390 -9.10 -5.90 30.69
N PHE A 391 -9.00 -5.05 29.66
CA PHE A 391 -8.67 -3.64 29.79
C PHE A 391 -9.86 -2.77 29.36
N LYS A 392 -10.11 -1.67 30.07
CA LYS A 392 -11.26 -0.79 29.79
C LYS A 392 -11.11 -0.04 28.47
N ASP A 393 -9.87 0.19 28.05
CA ASP A 393 -9.43 0.99 26.91
C ASP A 393 -8.76 0.13 25.83
N ASP A 394 -9.10 -1.16 25.76
CA ASP A 394 -8.62 -2.01 24.68
C ASP A 394 -9.10 -1.55 23.29
N ILE A 395 -8.44 -2.06 22.24
CA ILE A 395 -8.69 -1.60 20.87
C ILE A 395 -10.17 -1.79 20.47
N ALA A 396 -10.84 -2.85 20.93
CA ALA A 396 -12.22 -3.09 20.55
C ALA A 396 -13.18 -2.06 21.19
N ALA A 397 -12.98 -1.71 22.46
CA ALA A 397 -13.73 -0.65 23.13
C ALA A 397 -13.49 0.71 22.46
N ARG A 398 -12.25 1.00 22.08
CA ARG A 398 -11.87 2.25 21.41
C ARG A 398 -12.37 2.34 19.96
N VAL A 399 -12.59 1.21 19.27
CA VAL A 399 -13.28 1.21 17.96
C VAL A 399 -14.73 1.64 18.14
N GLU A 400 -15.43 1.14 19.16
CA GLU A 400 -16.80 1.59 19.46
C GLU A 400 -16.85 3.08 19.81
N GLU A 401 -15.90 3.56 20.64
CA GLU A 401 -15.75 4.98 20.96
C GLU A 401 -15.57 5.82 19.68
N PHE A 402 -14.67 5.40 18.78
CA PHE A 402 -14.45 6.12 17.52
C PHE A 402 -15.73 6.19 16.67
N VAL A 403 -16.44 5.07 16.52
CA VAL A 403 -17.70 5.04 15.76
C VAL A 403 -18.73 5.99 16.38
N ARG A 404 -18.79 6.04 17.71
CA ARG A 404 -19.62 6.97 18.47
C ARG A 404 -19.23 8.43 18.22
N THR A 405 -17.94 8.74 18.17
CA THR A 405 -17.44 10.09 17.93
C THR A 405 -17.77 10.58 16.52
N VAL A 406 -17.60 9.74 15.49
CA VAL A 406 -17.77 10.16 14.09
C VAL A 406 -19.24 10.16 13.62
N TRP A 407 -20.02 9.16 14.02
CA TRP A 407 -21.42 8.97 13.57
C TRP A 407 -22.47 9.21 14.66
N GLY A 408 -22.07 9.47 15.89
CA GLY A 408 -22.96 9.76 17.01
C GLY A 408 -23.65 8.52 17.60
N ASN A 409 -24.40 8.73 18.68
CA ASN A 409 -25.07 7.66 19.43
C ASN A 409 -26.30 7.07 18.73
N LYS A 410 -26.97 7.86 17.88
CA LYS A 410 -28.30 7.51 17.34
C LYS A 410 -28.33 6.21 16.54
N HIS A 411 -27.28 5.95 15.75
CA HIS A 411 -27.17 4.79 14.86
C HIS A 411 -25.99 3.87 15.22
N LEU A 412 -25.50 3.94 16.47
CA LEU A 412 -24.30 3.22 16.89
C LEU A 412 -24.41 1.70 16.66
N GLU A 413 -25.48 1.06 17.12
CA GLU A 413 -25.66 -0.39 16.96
C GLU A 413 -25.78 -0.81 15.50
N GLU A 414 -26.46 -0.01 14.67
CA GLU A 414 -26.55 -0.25 13.22
C GLU A 414 -25.18 -0.15 12.55
N ASN A 415 -24.37 0.84 12.95
CA ASN A 415 -23.03 1.05 12.41
C ASN A 415 -22.06 -0.05 12.85
N LEU A 416 -22.07 -0.44 14.13
CA LEU A 416 -21.27 -1.57 14.63
C LEU A 416 -21.68 -2.88 13.95
N LYS A 417 -22.97 -3.10 13.76
CA LYS A 417 -23.50 -4.25 13.01
C LYS A 417 -23.00 -4.25 11.56
N PHE A 418 -23.07 -3.11 10.88
CA PHE A 418 -22.57 -3.00 9.51
C PHE A 418 -21.07 -3.29 9.41
N ILE A 419 -20.25 -2.82 10.36
CA ILE A 419 -18.81 -3.15 10.41
C ILE A 419 -18.63 -4.67 10.58
N ALA A 420 -19.27 -5.26 11.59
CA ALA A 420 -19.15 -6.69 11.88
C ALA A 420 -19.59 -7.57 10.71
N ASP A 421 -20.75 -7.30 10.14
CA ASP A 421 -21.30 -8.05 9.00
C ASP A 421 -20.37 -7.91 7.78
N SER A 422 -19.81 -6.72 7.53
CA SER A 422 -18.87 -6.48 6.43
C SER A 422 -17.56 -7.23 6.57
N LEU A 423 -16.98 -7.32 7.78
CA LEU A 423 -15.74 -8.07 8.00
C LEU A 423 -15.93 -9.57 7.74
N CYS A 424 -17.11 -10.11 8.02
CA CYS A 424 -17.47 -11.50 7.73
C CYS A 424 -17.64 -11.80 6.24
N LEU A 425 -17.71 -10.79 5.35
CA LEU A 425 -17.83 -11.00 3.91
C LEU A 425 -16.57 -11.60 3.29
N ALA A 426 -15.37 -11.18 3.73
CA ALA A 426 -14.11 -11.68 3.17
C ALA A 426 -12.94 -11.69 4.16
N ALA A 427 -12.83 -10.70 5.05
CA ALA A 427 -11.70 -10.60 5.98
C ALA A 427 -11.68 -11.76 6.99
N ILE A 428 -12.86 -12.17 7.49
CA ILE A 428 -12.96 -13.22 8.50
C ILE A 428 -13.67 -14.47 7.95
N GLN A 429 -12.92 -15.56 7.76
CA GLN A 429 -13.45 -16.85 7.32
C GLN A 429 -12.82 -18.03 8.11
N PRO A 430 -13.59 -19.07 8.46
CA PRO A 430 -15.04 -19.18 8.32
C PRO A 430 -15.80 -18.31 9.33
N VAL A 431 -17.04 -17.96 9.01
CA VAL A 431 -17.96 -17.33 9.97
C VAL A 431 -18.21 -18.31 11.13
N LYS A 432 -18.09 -17.83 12.37
CA LYS A 432 -18.24 -18.68 13.55
C LYS A 432 -19.68 -19.18 13.68
N LYS A 433 -19.84 -20.48 13.92
CA LYS A 433 -21.14 -21.12 14.15
C LYS A 433 -21.62 -20.82 15.57
N GLY A 434 -22.87 -20.37 15.74
CA GLY A 434 -23.49 -20.12 17.05
C GLY A 434 -23.97 -18.69 17.33
N GLY A 435 -23.74 -17.76 16.40
CA GLY A 435 -24.07 -16.34 16.57
C GLY A 435 -23.01 -15.61 17.41
N GLU A 436 -22.53 -14.47 16.91
CA GLU A 436 -21.69 -13.53 17.65
C GLU A 436 -22.37 -12.16 17.60
N THR A 437 -22.25 -11.39 18.68
CA THR A 437 -22.60 -9.97 18.66
C THR A 437 -21.63 -9.21 17.74
N SER A 438 -22.02 -8.01 17.33
CA SER A 438 -21.17 -7.16 16.49
C SER A 438 -19.84 -6.83 17.17
N ARG A 439 -19.85 -6.61 18.49
CA ARG A 439 -18.65 -6.32 19.28
C ARG A 439 -17.72 -7.53 19.37
N GLU A 440 -18.24 -8.72 19.58
CA GLU A 440 -17.46 -9.97 19.58
C GLU A 440 -16.83 -10.23 18.21
N THR A 441 -17.58 -9.96 17.12
CA THR A 441 -17.07 -10.12 15.76
C THR A 441 -15.90 -9.16 15.48
N ILE A 442 -16.03 -7.89 15.85
CA ILE A 442 -14.97 -6.88 15.70
C ILE A 442 -13.75 -7.27 16.54
N ARG A 443 -13.94 -7.71 17.79
CA ARG A 443 -12.84 -8.18 18.66
C ARG A 443 -12.14 -9.41 18.07
N ARG A 444 -12.88 -10.33 17.47
CA ARG A 444 -12.31 -11.50 16.79
C ARG A 444 -11.48 -11.08 15.58
N TYR A 445 -11.97 -10.16 14.75
CA TYR A 445 -11.17 -9.59 13.64
C TYR A 445 -9.82 -9.06 14.14
N LEU A 446 -9.87 -8.21 15.17
CA LEU A 446 -8.71 -7.58 15.78
C LEU A 446 -7.69 -8.62 16.27
N SER A 447 -8.12 -9.64 17.01
CA SER A 447 -7.23 -10.65 17.62
C SER A 447 -6.72 -11.73 16.65
N THR A 448 -7.38 -11.96 15.51
CA THR A 448 -7.03 -13.09 14.62
C THR A 448 -6.57 -12.71 13.22
N GLN A 449 -7.00 -11.55 12.72
CA GLN A 449 -6.85 -11.19 11.30
C GLN A 449 -6.19 -9.83 11.07
N PHE A 450 -6.47 -8.82 11.91
CA PHE A 450 -5.97 -7.46 11.71
C PHE A 450 -4.46 -7.40 11.43
N PHE A 451 -3.64 -8.07 12.24
CA PHE A 451 -2.19 -8.02 12.06
C PHE A 451 -1.73 -8.68 10.75
N LYS A 452 -2.43 -9.71 10.26
CA LYS A 452 -2.13 -10.34 8.96
C LYS A 452 -2.42 -9.40 7.80
N ASP A 453 -3.56 -8.70 7.88
CA ASP A 453 -3.92 -7.68 6.88
C ASP A 453 -2.91 -6.53 6.91
N HIS A 454 -2.54 -6.09 8.10
CA HIS A 454 -1.52 -5.06 8.32
C HIS A 454 -0.15 -5.45 7.72
N LEU A 455 0.31 -6.68 7.95
CA LEU A 455 1.53 -7.21 7.34
C LEU A 455 1.48 -7.20 5.81
N LYS A 456 0.32 -7.51 5.23
CA LYS A 456 0.12 -7.49 3.77
C LYS A 456 0.18 -6.06 3.23
N THR A 457 -0.57 -5.14 3.83
CA THR A 457 -0.62 -3.72 3.44
C THR A 457 0.77 -3.09 3.47
N TYR A 458 1.54 -3.33 4.53
CA TYR A 458 2.86 -2.75 4.71
C TYR A 458 4.00 -3.65 4.17
N LYS A 459 3.72 -4.57 3.24
CA LYS A 459 4.71 -5.41 2.53
C LYS A 459 5.74 -6.06 3.46
N LYS A 460 5.25 -6.67 4.55
CA LYS A 460 6.03 -7.31 5.62
C LYS A 460 7.00 -6.35 6.34
N ARG A 461 6.67 -5.07 6.41
CA ARG A 461 7.36 -4.02 7.17
C ARG A 461 6.34 -3.26 8.01
N PRO A 462 5.67 -3.93 8.96
CA PRO A 462 4.55 -3.34 9.70
C PRO A 462 4.99 -2.13 10.52
N ILE A 463 4.12 -1.12 10.61
CA ILE A 463 4.34 0.05 11.47
C ILE A 463 3.77 -0.11 12.89
N TYR A 464 2.65 -0.82 13.04
CA TYR A 464 2.16 -1.31 14.33
C TYR A 464 2.72 -2.71 14.57
N TRP A 465 3.50 -2.86 15.62
CA TRP A 465 4.18 -4.09 15.98
C TRP A 465 3.37 -4.85 17.02
N LEU A 466 3.12 -6.14 16.75
CA LEU A 466 2.35 -7.01 17.62
C LEU A 466 3.29 -7.71 18.59
N PHE A 467 3.30 -7.23 19.83
CA PHE A 467 3.88 -7.96 20.96
C PHE A 467 2.90 -9.05 21.37
N SER A 468 3.38 -10.28 21.55
CA SER A 468 2.54 -11.44 21.83
C SER A 468 3.21 -12.38 22.81
N SER A 469 2.46 -12.82 23.82
CA SER A 469 2.94 -13.78 24.82
C SER A 469 3.17 -15.17 24.25
N GLY A 470 2.58 -15.48 23.09
CA GLY A 470 2.75 -16.75 22.41
C GLY A 470 1.46 -17.33 21.87
N LYS A 471 1.37 -18.66 21.94
CA LYS A 471 0.33 -19.45 21.27
C LYS A 471 -1.04 -19.32 21.94
N GLU A 472 -1.05 -19.22 23.27
CA GLU A 472 -2.28 -19.10 24.05
C GLU A 472 -2.82 -17.65 24.05
N LYS A 473 -2.03 -16.71 23.49
CA LYS A 473 -2.38 -15.29 23.35
C LYS A 473 -2.85 -14.69 24.68
N ALA A 474 -2.17 -15.07 25.76
CA ALA A 474 -2.49 -14.59 27.10
C ALA A 474 -2.44 -13.05 27.19
N PHE A 475 -1.47 -12.45 26.49
CA PHE A 475 -1.38 -11.01 26.28
C PHE A 475 -0.89 -10.72 24.87
N GLU A 476 -1.59 -9.81 24.20
CA GLU A 476 -1.15 -9.22 22.94
C GLU A 476 -1.38 -7.72 23.01
N CYS A 477 -0.47 -6.94 22.43
CA CYS A 477 -0.67 -5.51 22.24
C CYS A 477 0.02 -5.01 20.97
N LEU A 478 -0.50 -3.91 20.44
CA LEU A 478 0.13 -3.17 19.36
C LEU A 478 0.96 -2.03 19.92
N VAL A 479 2.15 -1.84 19.36
CA VAL A 479 3.01 -0.68 19.63
C VAL A 479 3.36 -0.01 18.30
N TYR A 480 3.23 1.32 18.22
CA TYR A 480 3.61 2.05 17.02
C TYR A 480 5.13 2.27 16.97
N LEU A 481 5.78 1.81 15.88
CA LEU A 481 7.22 1.95 15.61
C LEU A 481 7.78 3.35 15.97
N HIS A 482 7.07 4.39 15.56
CA HIS A 482 7.49 5.80 15.72
C HIS A 482 7.33 6.31 17.16
N ARG A 483 6.51 5.63 17.98
CA ARG A 483 6.30 5.97 19.40
C ARG A 483 7.06 5.07 20.36
N TYR A 484 7.67 3.99 19.88
CA TYR A 484 8.49 3.13 20.71
C TYR A 484 9.69 3.92 21.27
N ASN A 485 9.97 3.75 22.55
CA ASN A 485 11.17 4.24 23.23
C ASN A 485 11.61 3.27 24.34
N GLU A 486 12.73 3.56 25.01
CA GLU A 486 13.31 2.68 26.04
C GLU A 486 12.38 2.42 27.25
N THR A 487 11.34 3.24 27.45
CA THR A 487 10.37 3.06 28.54
C THR A 487 9.18 2.19 28.15
N THR A 488 9.01 1.86 26.86
CA THR A 488 7.86 1.09 26.37
C THR A 488 7.78 -0.31 26.98
N LEU A 489 8.86 -1.09 26.99
CA LEU A 489 8.84 -2.44 27.58
C LEU A 489 8.68 -2.42 29.11
N PRO A 490 9.38 -1.56 29.87
CA PRO A 490 9.10 -1.38 31.30
C PRO A 490 7.63 -1.09 31.59
N ARG A 491 7.01 -0.14 30.86
CA ARG A 491 5.60 0.22 31.04
C ARG A 491 4.66 -0.92 30.67
N MET A 492 4.89 -1.57 29.54
CA MET A 492 4.12 -2.76 29.13
C MET A 492 4.07 -3.80 30.25
N ARG A 493 5.20 -4.04 30.90
CA ARG A 493 5.32 -4.98 32.01
C ARG A 493 4.56 -4.52 33.25
N THR A 494 4.76 -3.27 33.68
CA THR A 494 4.23 -2.76 34.96
C THR A 494 2.76 -2.39 34.90
N GLU A 495 2.29 -1.84 33.78
CA GLU A 495 0.94 -1.29 33.63
C GLU A 495 -0.05 -2.27 33.02
N TYR A 496 0.42 -3.30 32.29
CA TYR A 496 -0.45 -4.26 31.62
C TYR A 496 -0.22 -5.70 32.08
N VAL A 497 0.99 -6.24 31.91
CA VAL A 497 1.25 -7.67 32.17
C VAL A 497 1.14 -8.03 33.65
N THR A 498 1.75 -7.24 34.53
CA THR A 498 1.70 -7.50 35.98
C THR A 498 0.27 -7.43 36.54
N PRO A 499 -0.55 -6.40 36.22
CA PRO A 499 -1.95 -6.38 36.59
C PRO A 499 -2.74 -7.56 36.03
N LEU A 500 -2.50 -7.93 34.76
CA LEU A 500 -3.21 -9.04 34.11
C LEU A 500 -2.90 -10.39 34.78
N LEU A 501 -1.66 -10.63 35.20
CA LEU A 501 -1.30 -11.81 36.01
C LEU A 501 -2.19 -11.93 37.25
N GLY A 502 -2.33 -10.85 38.02
CA GLY A 502 -3.17 -10.84 39.22
C GLY A 502 -4.66 -11.01 38.94
N GLN A 503 -5.16 -10.39 37.86
CA GLN A 503 -6.56 -10.52 37.44
C GLN A 503 -6.90 -11.94 37.00
N MET A 504 -6.02 -12.59 36.23
CA MET A 504 -6.20 -13.96 35.76
C MET A 504 -6.16 -14.96 36.91
N ASP A 505 -5.20 -14.82 37.82
CA ASP A 505 -5.07 -15.66 39.02
C ASP A 505 -6.34 -15.56 39.90
N SER A 506 -6.80 -14.33 40.14
CA SER A 506 -8.05 -14.08 40.89
C SER A 506 -9.29 -14.67 40.20
N ARG A 507 -9.36 -14.62 38.86
CA ARG A 507 -10.47 -15.20 38.09
C ARG A 507 -10.47 -16.73 38.16
N ILE A 508 -9.29 -17.36 38.09
CA ILE A 508 -9.15 -18.81 38.24
C ILE A 508 -9.66 -19.26 39.60
N GLU A 509 -9.26 -18.59 40.68
CA GLU A 509 -9.72 -18.93 42.03
C GLU A 509 -11.24 -18.77 42.18
N ARG A 510 -11.82 -17.69 41.63
CA ARG A 510 -13.28 -17.51 41.64
C ARG A 510 -14.00 -18.61 40.85
N LEU A 511 -13.49 -18.99 39.67
CA LEU A 511 -14.07 -20.06 38.87
C LEU A 511 -13.95 -21.41 39.59
N ARG A 512 -12.87 -21.68 40.33
CA ARG A 512 -12.74 -22.90 41.13
C ARG A 512 -13.80 -23.00 42.23
N LEU A 513 -14.09 -21.89 42.91
CA LEU A 513 -15.19 -21.84 43.88
C LEU A 513 -16.55 -22.12 43.21
N GLN A 514 -16.82 -21.48 42.07
CA GLN A 514 -18.05 -21.71 41.30
C GLN A 514 -18.15 -23.14 40.78
N GLN A 515 -17.04 -23.76 40.39
CA GLN A 515 -16.98 -25.14 39.92
C GLN A 515 -17.42 -26.13 41.00
N ASN A 516 -17.03 -25.89 42.25
CA ASN A 516 -17.36 -26.75 43.39
C ASN A 516 -18.85 -26.71 43.75
N GLU A 517 -19.51 -25.58 43.44
CA GLU A 517 -20.94 -25.35 43.72
C GLU A 517 -21.84 -25.71 42.52
N ALA A 518 -21.27 -25.92 41.33
CA ALA A 518 -22.01 -26.14 40.09
C ALA A 518 -22.44 -27.59 39.85
N GLU A 519 -23.55 -27.77 39.12
CA GLU A 519 -23.98 -29.09 38.64
C GLU A 519 -23.04 -29.67 37.59
N THR A 520 -23.05 -30.99 37.40
CA THR A 520 -22.06 -31.76 36.62
C THR A 520 -21.75 -31.19 35.23
N ALA A 521 -22.76 -30.73 34.49
CA ALA A 521 -22.58 -30.17 33.14
C ALA A 521 -21.91 -28.79 33.16
N GLU A 522 -22.31 -27.94 34.11
CA GLU A 522 -21.76 -26.60 34.30
C GLU A 522 -20.35 -26.66 34.91
N ALA A 523 -20.14 -27.51 35.92
CA ALA A 523 -18.82 -27.76 36.51
C ALA A 523 -17.80 -28.21 35.46
N LYS A 524 -18.22 -29.00 34.46
CA LYS A 524 -17.36 -29.39 33.33
C LYS A 524 -17.03 -28.22 32.39
N ARG A 525 -17.98 -27.29 32.17
CA ARG A 525 -17.74 -26.08 31.37
C ARG A 525 -16.76 -25.15 32.08
N ILE A 526 -17.00 -24.89 33.37
CA ILE A 526 -16.13 -24.06 34.22
C ILE A 526 -14.72 -24.66 34.28
N GLY A 527 -14.59 -25.98 34.42
CA GLY A 527 -13.30 -26.67 34.41
C GLY A 527 -12.48 -26.41 33.15
N LYS A 528 -13.12 -26.40 31.97
CA LYS A 528 -12.44 -26.06 30.71
C LYS A 528 -11.96 -24.61 30.66
N GLU A 529 -12.74 -23.68 31.22
CA GLU A 529 -12.35 -22.27 31.31
C GLU A 529 -11.15 -22.10 32.25
N ILE A 530 -11.15 -22.78 33.41
CA ILE A 530 -10.01 -22.83 34.34
C ILE A 530 -8.76 -23.38 33.64
N ASP A 531 -8.87 -24.49 32.91
CA ASP A 531 -7.76 -25.10 32.18
C ASP A 531 -7.18 -24.13 31.14
N SER A 532 -8.05 -23.41 30.41
CA SER A 532 -7.66 -22.41 29.42
C SER A 532 -6.93 -21.23 30.08
N LEU A 533 -7.51 -20.65 31.14
CA LEU A 533 -6.91 -19.53 31.86
C LEU A 533 -5.60 -19.93 32.54
N THR A 534 -5.47 -21.16 33.03
CA THR A 534 -4.24 -21.67 33.66
C THR A 534 -3.10 -21.77 32.64
N LYS A 535 -3.39 -22.21 31.41
CA LYS A 535 -2.40 -22.23 30.31
C LYS A 535 -1.97 -20.82 29.95
N GLN A 536 -2.94 -19.91 29.77
CA GLN A 536 -2.64 -18.50 29.51
C GLN A 536 -1.83 -17.86 30.64
N LEU A 537 -2.15 -18.14 31.91
CA LEU A 537 -1.41 -17.61 33.06
C LEU A 537 0.03 -18.12 33.08
N THR A 538 0.24 -19.40 32.73
CA THR A 538 1.59 -19.98 32.61
C THR A 538 2.39 -19.32 31.49
N GLU A 539 1.77 -19.10 30.32
CA GLU A 539 2.39 -18.37 29.21
C GLU A 539 2.71 -16.93 29.61
N LEU A 540 1.79 -16.24 30.28
CA LEU A 540 1.97 -14.85 30.70
C LEU A 540 3.10 -14.67 31.71
N ARG A 541 3.31 -15.64 32.62
CA ARG A 541 4.47 -15.63 33.53
C ARG A 541 5.79 -15.75 32.78
N SER A 542 5.86 -16.67 31.80
CA SER A 542 7.04 -16.80 30.92
C SER A 542 7.29 -15.51 30.12
N PHE A 543 6.22 -14.87 29.65
CA PHE A 543 6.31 -13.60 28.94
C PHE A 543 6.77 -12.45 29.84
N ASP A 544 6.35 -12.39 31.11
CA ASP A 544 6.85 -11.40 32.09
C ASP A 544 8.37 -11.51 32.30
N ASP A 545 8.88 -12.74 32.42
CA ASP A 545 10.32 -12.99 32.56
C ASP A 545 11.11 -12.55 31.32
N GLN A 546 10.58 -12.83 30.12
CA GLN A 546 11.17 -12.34 28.88
C GLN A 546 11.13 -10.82 28.79
N LEU A 547 9.98 -10.20 29.07
CA LEU A 547 9.84 -8.74 29.05
C LEU A 547 10.82 -8.07 30.02
N LYS A 548 11.01 -8.63 31.21
CA LYS A 548 11.99 -8.12 32.18
C LYS A 548 13.39 -8.11 31.58
N HIS A 549 13.82 -9.22 30.97
CA HIS A 549 15.13 -9.32 30.33
C HIS A 549 15.32 -8.26 29.23
N TYR A 550 14.35 -8.13 28.31
CA TYR A 550 14.44 -7.16 27.22
C TYR A 550 14.28 -5.70 27.70
N ALA A 551 13.52 -5.45 28.76
CA ALA A 551 13.43 -4.13 29.39
C ALA A 551 14.79 -3.69 29.96
N ASP A 552 15.54 -4.62 30.58
CA ASP A 552 16.89 -4.35 31.11
C ASP A 552 17.90 -4.02 29.99
N MET A 553 17.69 -4.55 28.77
CA MET A 553 18.52 -4.24 27.59
C MET A 553 18.35 -2.79 27.09
N LYS A 554 17.26 -2.09 27.46
CA LYS A 554 16.95 -0.71 27.03
C LYS A 554 17.10 -0.51 25.52
N ILE A 555 16.47 -1.39 24.74
CA ILE A 555 16.57 -1.37 23.28
C ILE A 555 16.10 0.00 22.75
N GLN A 556 16.93 0.62 21.92
CA GLN A 556 16.61 1.82 21.16
C GLN A 556 16.49 1.51 19.66
N LEU A 557 15.62 2.25 18.98
CA LEU A 557 15.39 2.09 17.54
C LEU A 557 16.11 3.19 16.78
N ASP A 558 16.74 2.81 15.67
CA ASP A 558 17.15 3.75 14.63
C ASP A 558 16.27 3.49 13.41
N LEU A 559 15.33 4.39 13.14
CA LEU A 559 14.41 4.23 12.01
C LEU A 559 15.14 4.13 10.66
N ASP A 560 16.37 4.63 10.54
CA ASP A 560 17.17 4.52 9.32
C ASP A 560 17.58 3.07 9.02
N ASP A 561 17.71 2.21 10.04
CA ASP A 561 17.95 0.77 9.87
C ASP A 561 16.76 0.05 9.22
N GLY A 562 15.58 0.70 9.18
CA GLY A 562 14.35 0.16 8.63
C GLY A 562 13.66 -0.84 9.54
N VAL A 563 12.47 -1.28 9.14
CA VAL A 563 11.63 -2.11 10.02
C VAL A 563 12.29 -3.45 10.29
N LYS A 564 12.84 -4.11 9.28
CA LYS A 564 13.35 -5.49 9.44
C LYS A 564 14.46 -5.60 10.49
N VAL A 565 15.44 -4.70 10.46
CA VAL A 565 16.57 -4.72 11.39
C VAL A 565 16.07 -4.39 12.81
N ASN A 566 15.24 -3.36 12.94
CA ASN A 566 14.70 -2.96 14.24
C ASN A 566 13.76 -4.02 14.84
N TYR A 567 12.92 -4.66 14.04
CA TYR A 567 12.02 -5.73 14.47
C TYR A 567 12.79 -6.93 15.03
N GLY A 568 13.93 -7.26 14.42
CA GLY A 568 14.80 -8.36 14.86
C GLY A 568 15.41 -8.15 16.26
N LYS A 569 15.46 -6.92 16.77
CA LYS A 569 16.02 -6.61 18.09
C LYS A 569 15.21 -7.20 19.25
N PHE A 570 13.94 -7.56 19.04
CA PHE A 570 13.01 -8.00 20.09
C PHE A 570 12.86 -9.53 20.18
N GLY A 571 13.54 -10.29 19.31
CA GLY A 571 13.46 -11.74 19.29
C GLY A 571 12.02 -12.25 19.35
N THR A 572 11.75 -13.17 20.28
CA THR A 572 10.44 -13.85 20.40
C THR A 572 9.32 -13.01 21.02
N LEU A 573 9.58 -11.78 21.46
CA LEU A 573 8.54 -10.91 22.01
C LEU A 573 7.54 -10.44 20.94
N LEU A 574 7.95 -10.41 19.68
CA LEU A 574 7.14 -9.97 18.56
C LEU A 574 6.58 -11.15 17.77
N ALA A 575 5.37 -11.00 17.24
CA ALA A 575 4.76 -11.97 16.36
C ALA A 575 5.42 -11.96 14.96
N GLU A 576 5.35 -13.09 14.24
CA GLU A 576 5.73 -13.17 12.81
C GLU A 576 7.19 -12.75 12.47
N VAL A 577 8.12 -12.85 13.43
CA VAL A 577 9.53 -12.43 13.27
C VAL A 577 10.16 -13.03 12.02
N LYS A 578 10.10 -14.36 11.87
CA LYS A 578 10.65 -15.07 10.69
C LYS A 578 10.07 -14.54 9.37
N ALA A 579 8.79 -14.18 9.34
CA ALA A 579 8.16 -13.65 8.12
C ALA A 579 8.68 -12.25 7.75
N ILE A 580 9.10 -11.45 8.74
CA ILE A 580 9.54 -10.05 8.57
C ILE A 580 11.06 -9.97 8.35
N THR A 581 11.85 -10.65 9.19
CA THR A 581 13.31 -10.59 9.20
C THR A 581 13.96 -11.63 8.28
N GLY A 582 13.22 -12.67 7.88
CA GLY A 582 13.76 -13.85 7.20
C GLY A 582 14.49 -14.80 8.15
N ASP A 583 15.09 -15.85 7.60
CA ASP A 583 15.73 -16.96 8.36
C ASP A 583 17.00 -16.56 9.14
N LYS A 584 17.43 -15.29 9.09
CA LYS A 584 18.62 -14.78 9.78
C LYS A 584 18.38 -14.35 11.23
N ALA A 585 17.22 -14.67 11.80
CA ALA A 585 16.75 -14.15 13.10
C ALA A 585 16.96 -15.12 14.29
N GLU A 586 17.66 -16.24 14.10
CA GLU A 586 18.03 -17.17 15.17
C GLU A 586 19.47 -16.95 15.65
#